data_AF-A0A0N0M1S8-F1
#
_entry.id   AF-A0A0N0M1S8-F1
#
_cell.length_a   1.000
_cell.length_b   1.000
_cell.length_c   1.000
_cell.angle_alpha   90.00
_cell.angle_beta   90.00
_cell.angle_gamma   90.00
#
_symmetry.space_group_name_H-M   'P 1'
#
loop_
_entity.id
_entity.type
_entity.pdbx_description
1 polymer ?
#
loop_
_entity_poly.entity_id
_entity_poly.type
_entity_poly.pdbx_seq_one_letter_code
_entity_poly.pdbx_strand_id
1 'polypeptide(L)' 'MAKWILYHTDGCHLCEQAHALLTPLLDDDSLQLIDIMSDETLISKYQTSIPVLESERGQQFFWPFTAQDVRQFFTQTE' A
#
# COMPACT_ATOMS: atom_id res chain seq x y z
N MET A 1 9.88 3.96 12.28
CA MET A 1 9.34 2.66 11.80
C MET A 1 8.20 3.03 10.88
N ALA A 2 8.18 2.50 9.65
CA ALA A 2 7.14 2.86 8.71
C ALA A 2 5.77 2.44 9.25
N LYS A 3 4.83 3.39 9.28
CA LYS A 3 3.48 3.17 9.79
C LYS A 3 2.60 2.44 8.76
N TRP A 4 2.99 2.51 7.49
CA TRP A 4 2.27 1.97 6.35
C TRP A 4 3.21 1.30 5.38
N ILE A 5 2.76 0.20 4.77
CA ILE A 5 3.48 -0.56 3.77
C ILE A 5 2.62 -0.62 2.51
N LEU A 6 3.15 -0.22 1.35
CA LEU A 6 2.52 -0.44 0.06
C LEU A 6 3.26 -1.56 -0.67
N TYR A 7 2.59 -2.69 -0.81
CA TYR A 7 3.04 -3.78 -1.66
C TYR A 7 2.76 -3.41 -3.12
N HIS A 8 3.83 -3.31 -3.90
CA HIS A 8 3.78 -2.92 -5.30
C HIS A 8 4.75 -3.74 -6.16
N THR A 9 4.75 -3.49 -7.46
CA THR A 9 5.80 -3.93 -8.39
C THR A 9 6.08 -2.81 -9.38
N ASP A 10 7.30 -2.77 -9.92
CA ASP A 10 7.61 -1.87 -11.03
C ASP A 10 6.75 -2.18 -12.28
N GLY A 11 6.44 -1.15 -13.07
CA GLY A 11 5.63 -1.28 -14.30
C GLY A 11 4.13 -1.48 -14.08
N CYS A 12 3.62 -1.36 -12.84
CA CYS A 12 2.20 -1.48 -12.55
C CYS A 12 1.51 -0.11 -12.47
N HIS A 13 0.68 0.19 -13.47
CA HIS A 13 -0.07 1.45 -13.52
C HIS A 13 -1.02 1.66 -12.33
N LEU A 14 -1.59 0.57 -11.79
CA LEU A 14 -2.45 0.64 -10.60
C LEU A 14 -1.64 1.05 -9.36
N CYS A 15 -0.40 0.58 -9.24
CA CYS A 15 0.48 0.93 -8.13
C CYS A 15 0.84 2.43 -8.17
N GLU A 16 1.06 3.00 -9.35
CA GLU A 16 1.28 4.44 -9.50
C GLU A 16 0.07 5.25 -9.02
N GLN A 17 -1.14 4.80 -9.35
CA GLN A 17 -2.37 5.47 -8.89
C GLN A 17 -2.51 5.39 -7.37
N ALA A 18 -2.31 4.21 -6.77
CA ALA A 18 -2.35 4.05 -5.33
C ALA A 18 -1.30 4.91 -4.63
N HIS A 19 -0.05 4.91 -5.13
CA HIS A 19 1.02 5.74 -4.57
C HIS A 19 0.67 7.23 -4.65
N ALA A 20 0.17 7.71 -5.79
CA ALA A 20 -0.25 9.10 -5.95
C ALA A 20 -1.39 9.52 -5.01
N LEU A 21 -2.25 8.58 -4.58
CA LEU A 21 -3.27 8.84 -3.56
C LEU A 21 -2.67 8.91 -2.15
N LEU A 22 -1.61 8.14 -1.88
CA LEU A 22 -0.96 8.02 -0.57
C LEU A 22 0.03 9.16 -0.30
N THR A 23 0.80 9.57 -1.29
CA THR A 23 1.81 10.65 -1.20
C THR A 23 1.28 11.94 -0.55
N PRO A 24 0.10 12.48 -0.90
CA PRO A 24 -0.42 13.68 -0.25
C PRO A 24 -1.02 13.45 1.15
N LEU A 25 -1.22 12.20 1.55
CA LEU A 25 -1.86 11.82 2.81
C LEU A 25 -0.86 11.34 3.88
N LEU A 26 0.34 10.94 3.46
CA LEU A 26 1.40 10.42 4.32
C LEU A 26 2.67 11.26 4.15
N ASP A 27 3.44 11.38 5.23
CA ASP A 27 4.81 11.87 5.15
C ASP A 27 5.72 10.79 4.55
N ASP A 28 6.81 11.20 3.89
CA ASP A 28 7.72 10.30 3.17
C ASP A 28 8.31 9.21 4.09
N ASP A 29 8.53 9.51 5.37
CA ASP A 29 9.05 8.54 6.36
C ASP A 29 7.98 7.54 6.86
N SER A 30 6.70 7.81 6.61
CA SER A 30 5.58 6.99 7.11
C SER A 30 5.16 5.86 6.16
N LEU A 31 5.53 5.93 4.89
CA LEU A 31 5.16 4.96 3.86
C LEU A 31 6.39 4.17 3.37
N GLN A 32 6.37 2.86 3.56
CA GLN A 32 7.37 1.96 3.01
C GLN A 32 6.84 1.27 1.76
N LEU A 33 7.61 1.34 0.68
CA LEU A 33 7.30 0.62 -0.55
C LEU A 33 8.01 -0.74 -0.53
N ILE A 34 7.26 -1.83 -0.68
CA ILE A 34 7.82 -3.20 -0.78
C ILE A 34 7.49 -3.75 -2.16
N ASP A 35 8.55 -4.08 -2.90
CA ASP A 35 8.43 -4.77 -4.18
C ASP A 35 8.12 -6.25 -3.96
N ILE A 36 6.95 -6.70 -4.43
CA ILE A 36 6.54 -8.08 -4.25
C ILE A 36 7.38 -9.06 -5.05
N MET A 37 8.06 -8.63 -6.13
CA MET A 37 8.92 -9.50 -6.95
C MET A 37 10.20 -9.89 -6.21
N SER A 38 10.53 -9.21 -5.12
CA SER A 38 11.66 -9.57 -4.27
C SER A 38 11.46 -10.87 -3.48
N ASP A 39 10.22 -11.36 -3.32
CA ASP A 39 9.92 -12.51 -2.47
C ASP A 39 8.79 -13.39 -3.03
N GLU A 40 9.07 -14.66 -3.32
CA GLU A 40 8.12 -15.58 -3.95
C GLU A 40 6.81 -15.74 -3.15
N THR A 41 6.88 -15.56 -1.83
CA THR A 41 5.71 -15.59 -0.95
C THR A 41 4.80 -14.39 -1.20
N LEU A 42 5.38 -13.19 -1.38
CA LEU A 42 4.63 -11.97 -1.67
C LEU A 42 4.05 -12.01 -3.08
N ILE A 43 4.79 -12.55 -4.06
CA ILE A 43 4.28 -12.81 -5.41
C ILE A 43 3.04 -13.71 -5.32
N SER A 44 3.16 -14.89 -4.71
CA SER A 44 2.04 -15.83 -4.60
C SER A 44 0.81 -15.23 -3.89
N LYS A 45 1.04 -14.34 -2.91
CA LYS A 45 -0.04 -13.73 -2.11
C LYS A 45 -0.69 -12.53 -2.81
N TYR A 46 0.08 -11.69 -3.51
CA TYR A 46 -0.37 -10.37 -3.96
C TYR A 46 -0.26 -10.13 -5.46
N GLN A 47 0.34 -11.00 -6.27
CA GLN A 47 0.50 -10.78 -7.72
C GLN A 47 -0.78 -10.36 -8.46
N THR A 48 -1.94 -10.83 -8.01
CA THR A 48 -3.26 -10.51 -8.60
C THR A 48 -4.01 -9.40 -7.88
N SER A 49 -3.48 -8.90 -6.77
CA SER A 49 -4.18 -8.00 -5.86
C SER A 49 -3.40 -6.72 -5.54
N ILE A 50 -2.15 -6.61 -6.00
CA ILE A 50 -1.39 -5.36 -5.95
C ILE A 50 -2.11 -4.25 -6.74
N PRO A 51 -2.10 -3.00 -6.26
CA PRO A 51 -1.44 -2.55 -5.03
C PRO A 51 -2.20 -2.92 -3.75
N VAL A 52 -1.46 -3.29 -2.69
CA VAL A 52 -2.02 -3.60 -1.36
C VAL A 52 -1.37 -2.69 -0.33
N LEU A 53 -2.18 -1.93 0.40
CA LEU A 53 -1.74 -1.12 1.52
C LEU A 53 -1.90 -1.93 2.81
N GLU A 54 -0.89 -1.94 3.66
CA GLU A 54 -0.90 -2.63 4.94
C GLU A 54 -0.50 -1.66 6.04
N SER A 55 -1.20 -1.73 7.17
CA SER A 55 -0.88 -0.93 8.35
C SER A 55 0.15 -1.62 9.24
N GLU A 56 0.82 -0.86 10.10
CA GLU A 56 1.69 -1.42 11.16
C GLU A 56 0.97 -2.43 12.07
N ARG A 57 -0.37 -2.39 12.12
CA ARG A 57 -1.22 -3.34 12.87
C ARG A 57 -1.56 -4.61 12.08
N GLY A 58 -1.03 -4.76 10.87
CA GLY A 58 -1.28 -5.91 9.98
C GLY A 58 -2.62 -5.85 9.25
N GLN A 59 -3.28 -4.70 9.23
CA GLN A 59 -4.56 -4.55 8.54
C GLN A 59 -4.30 -4.25 7.06
N GLN A 60 -4.95 -5.01 6.18
CA GLN A 60 -4.68 -4.98 4.75
C GLN A 60 -5.83 -4.33 3.99
N PHE A 61 -5.49 -3.46 3.05
CA PHE A 61 -6.42 -2.71 2.23
C PHE A 61 -6.06 -2.90 0.75
N PHE A 62 -6.93 -3.61 0.04
CA PHE A 62 -6.71 -4.02 -1.33
C PHE A 62 -7.32 -3.00 -2.28
N TRP A 63 -6.63 -2.74 -3.39
CA TRP A 63 -7.19 -1.96 -4.49
C TRP A 63 -8.50 -2.59 -5.02
N PRO A 64 -9.49 -1.81 -5.49
CA PRO A 64 -9.52 -0.35 -5.65
C PRO A 64 -9.95 0.43 -4.39
N PHE A 65 -9.26 1.54 -4.14
CA PHE A 65 -9.63 2.48 -3.08
C PHE A 65 -9.47 3.94 -3.51
N THR A 66 -10.24 4.83 -2.89
CA THR A 66 -10.15 6.27 -3.12
C THR A 66 -9.32 6.96 -2.04
N ALA A 67 -8.92 8.21 -2.28
CA ALA A 67 -8.29 9.05 -1.25
C ALA A 67 -9.14 9.17 0.02
N GLN A 68 -10.48 9.10 -0.09
CA GLN A 68 -11.35 9.15 1.08
C GLN A 68 -11.29 7.85 1.89
N ASP A 69 -11.31 6.69 1.21
CA ASP A 69 -11.17 5.38 1.88
C ASP A 69 -9.85 5.30 2.63
N VAL A 70 -8.77 5.73 1.99
CA VAL A 70 -7.42 5.75 2.57
C VAL A 70 -7.36 6.69 3.79
N ARG A 71 -7.95 7.89 3.70
CA ARG A 71 -8.04 8.81 4.85
C ARG A 71 -8.79 8.17 6.02
N GLN A 72 -9.92 7.52 5.76
CA GLN A 72 -10.66 6.84 6.82
C GLN A 72 -9.84 5.70 7.43
N PHE A 73 -9.17 4.92 6.60
CA PHE A 73 -8.31 3.83 7.04
C PHE A 73 -7.19 4.32 7.97
N PHE A 74 -6.60 5.47 7.66
CA PHE A 74 -5.58 6.11 8.51
C PHE A 74 -6.12 6.52 9.86
N THR A 75 -7.31 7.11 9.92
CA THR A 75 -7.95 7.52 11.19
C THR A 75 -8.40 6.33 12.06
N GLN A 76 -8.68 5.17 11.46
CA GLN A 76 -9.11 3.98 12.20
C GLN A 76 -7.95 3.19 12.81
N THR A 77 -6.72 3.45 12.35
CA THR A 77 -5.51 2.73 12.78
C THR A 77 -4.65 3.56 13.77
N GLU A 78 -5.16 4.68 14.27
CA GLU A 78 -4.55 5.42 15.38
C GLU A 78 -4.67 4.70 16.73
#